data_AF-A0A1Q7RCV1-F1
#
_entry.id   AF-A0A1Q7RCV1-F1
#
_cell.length_a   1.000
_cell.length_b   1.000
_cell.length_c   1.000
_cell.angle_alpha   90.00
_cell.angle_beta   90.00
_cell.angle_gamma   90.00
#
_symmetry.space_group_name_H-M   'P 1'
#
loop_
_entity.id
_entity.type
_entity.pdbx_description
1 polymer ?
#
loop_
_entity_poly.entity_id
_entity_poly.type
_entity_poly.pdbx_seq_one_letter_code
_entity_poly.pdbx_strand_id
1 'polypeptide(L)' 'MTLTAPAANNAANVIFMITGADKACALKSVLEGPHEPDQLPAQMIQPANGNISWLVDEAAGSMLSKRILK' A
#
# COMPACT_ATOMS: atom_id res chain seq x y z
N MET A 1 -21.33 7.56 -0.87
CA MET A 1 -20.64 7.10 -2.09
C MET A 1 -19.21 6.74 -1.72
N THR A 2 -18.62 5.72 -2.33
CA THR A 2 -17.21 5.33 -2.15
C THR A 2 -16.49 5.33 -3.49
N LEU A 3 -15.18 5.54 -3.47
CA LEU A 3 -14.32 5.36 -4.66
C LEU A 3 -13.83 3.92 -4.72
N THR A 4 -13.65 3.41 -5.94
CA THR A 4 -13.20 2.04 -6.22
C THR A 4 -11.78 2.03 -6.77
N ALA A 5 -11.15 0.85 -6.87
CA ALA A 5 -9.80 0.71 -7.41
C ALA A 5 -9.62 1.33 -8.81
N PRO A 6 -10.57 1.20 -9.77
CA PRO A 6 -10.46 1.90 -11.06
C PRO A 6 -10.37 3.42 -10.94
N ALA A 7 -11.07 4.04 -9.98
CA ALA A 7 -10.99 5.48 -9.78
C ALA A 7 -9.62 5.90 -9.24
N ALA A 8 -9.08 5.15 -8.27
CA ALA A 8 -7.74 5.39 -7.72
C ALA A 8 -6.63 5.19 -8.77
N ASN A 9 -6.74 4.16 -9.62
CA ASN A 9 -5.74 3.85 -10.66
C ASN A 9 -5.72 4.88 -11.81
N ASN A 10 -6.76 5.71 -11.92
CA ASN A 10 -6.83 6.81 -12.88
C ASN A 10 -6.35 8.15 -12.28
N ALA A 11 -5.95 8.19 -11.00
CA ALA A 11 -5.42 9.40 -10.38
C ALA A 11 -3.97 9.65 -10.80
N ALA A 12 -3.58 10.94 -10.90
CA ALA A 12 -2.19 11.32 -11.19
C ALA A 12 -1.23 10.94 -10.05
N ASN A 13 -1.70 10.98 -8.80
CA ASN A 13 -0.93 10.58 -7.63
C ASN A 13 -1.83 9.84 -6.63
N VAL A 14 -1.35 8.72 -6.13
CA VAL A 14 -1.96 7.97 -5.02
C VAL A 14 -0.97 7.91 -3.87
N ILE A 15 -1.39 8.33 -2.70
CA ILE A 15 -0.57 8.28 -1.48
C ILE A 15 -1.28 7.38 -0.47
N PHE A 16 -0.61 6.31 -0.08
CA PHE A 16 -0.98 5.53 1.09
C PHE A 16 -0.25 6.08 2.31
N MET A 17 -0.99 6.34 3.39
CA MET A 17 -0.43 6.78 4.67
C MET A 17 -0.79 5.75 5.74
N ILE A 18 0.22 5.16 6.37
CA ILE A 18 0.05 4.07 7.33
C ILE A 18 0.83 4.40 8.60
N THR A 19 0.15 4.32 9.74
CA THR A 19 0.72 4.59 11.06
C THR A 19 0.30 3.52 12.05
N GLY A 20 1.20 3.15 12.95
CA GLY A 20 0.92 2.22 14.05
C GLY A 20 1.34 0.76 13.77
N ALA A 21 1.82 0.10 14.82
CA ALA A 21 2.36 -1.26 14.75
C ALA A 21 1.31 -2.32 14.39
N ASP A 22 0.03 -2.07 14.68
CA ASP A 22 -1.07 -2.99 14.35
C ASP A 22 -1.25 -3.16 12.82
N LYS A 23 -0.70 -2.24 12.01
CA LYS A 23 -0.72 -2.32 10.55
C LYS A 23 0.50 -3.03 9.94
N ALA A 24 1.55 -3.30 10.73
CA ALA A 24 2.82 -3.79 10.19
C ALA A 24 2.71 -5.14 9.47
N CYS A 25 1.91 -6.07 10.02
CA CYS A 25 1.67 -7.37 9.40
C CYS A 25 0.94 -7.22 8.06
N ALA A 26 -0.15 -6.44 8.03
CA ALA A 26 -0.93 -6.21 6.81
C ALA A 26 -0.12 -5.49 5.74
N LEU A 27 0.66 -4.46 6.12
CA LEU A 27 1.53 -3.72 5.20
C LEU A 27 2.58 -4.64 4.57
N LYS A 28 3.20 -5.51 5.37
CA LYS A 28 4.14 -6.52 4.86
C LYS A 28 3.47 -7.45 3.87
N SER A 29 2.28 -7.97 4.16
CA SER A 29 1.55 -8.84 3.24
C SER A 29 1.21 -8.14 1.92
N VAL A 30 0.84 -6.86 1.98
CA VAL A 30 0.55 -6.06 0.76
C VAL A 30 1.80 -5.87 -0.09
N LEU A 31 2.93 -5.50 0.51
CA LEU A 31 4.15 -5.10 -0.23
C LEU A 31 5.11 -6.24 -0.55
N GLU A 32 5.14 -7.29 0.25
CA GLU A 32 6.13 -8.38 0.17
C GLU A 32 5.50 -9.77 0.07
N GLY A 33 4.19 -9.88 0.27
CA GLY A 33 3.43 -11.12 0.20
C GLY A 33 3.00 -11.51 -1.22
N PRO A 34 2.30 -12.66 -1.37
CA PRO A 34 1.67 -13.04 -2.63
C PRO A 34 0.61 -12.02 -3.05
N HIS A 35 0.31 -11.99 -4.35
CA HIS A 35 -0.76 -11.16 -4.89
C HIS A 35 -2.13 -11.82 -4.64
N GLU A 36 -2.88 -11.29 -3.67
CA GLU A 36 -4.18 -11.78 -3.19
C GLU A 36 -5.19 -10.61 -3.08
N PRO A 37 -5.54 -9.94 -4.19
CA PRO A 37 -6.30 -8.69 -4.18
C PRO A 37 -7.71 -8.79 -3.57
N ASP A 38 -8.31 -9.98 -3.55
CA ASP A 38 -9.62 -10.21 -2.90
C ASP A 38 -9.53 -10.08 -1.37
N GLN A 39 -8.37 -10.43 -0.78
CA GLN A 39 -8.10 -10.30 0.65
C GLN A 39 -7.35 -8.99 0.98
N LEU A 40 -6.50 -8.55 0.07
CA LEU A 40 -5.60 -7.40 0.22
C LEU A 40 -5.88 -6.36 -0.89
N PRO A 41 -7.01 -5.64 -0.83
CA PRO A 41 -7.46 -4.78 -1.93
C PRO A 41 -6.49 -3.62 -2.25
N ALA A 42 -5.61 -3.25 -1.32
CA ALA A 42 -4.56 -2.27 -1.57
C ALA A 42 -3.59 -2.71 -2.70
N GLN A 43 -3.43 -4.02 -2.95
CA GLN A 43 -2.60 -4.54 -4.04
C GLN A 43 -3.19 -4.28 -5.44
N MET A 44 -4.50 -3.98 -5.53
CA MET A 44 -5.13 -3.58 -6.80
C MET A 44 -4.75 -2.15 -7.22
N ILE A 45 -4.14 -1.37 -6.33
CA ILE A 45 -3.86 0.04 -6.57
C ILE A 45 -2.50 0.16 -7.26
N GLN A 46 -2.55 0.26 -8.59
CA GLN A 46 -1.42 0.36 -9.50
C GLN A 46 -1.77 1.39 -10.60
N PRO A 47 -1.57 2.69 -10.34
CA PRO A 47 -1.85 3.72 -11.33
C PRO A 47 -1.01 3.52 -12.60
N ALA A 48 -1.65 3.35 -13.75
CA ALA A 48 -0.95 3.07 -15.02
C ALA A 48 -0.15 4.27 -15.54
N ASN A 49 -0.68 5.49 -15.33
CA ASN A 49 -0.09 6.75 -15.78
C ASN A 49 0.16 7.74 -14.62
N GLY A 50 0.21 7.23 -13.39
CA GLY A 50 0.34 8.03 -12.18
C GLY A 50 1.44 7.51 -11.26
N ASN A 51 1.68 8.23 -10.18
CA ASN A 51 2.63 7.81 -9.16
C ASN A 51 1.91 7.19 -7.97
N ILE A 52 2.55 6.20 -7.35
CA ILE A 52 2.16 5.68 -6.04
C ILE A 52 3.26 5.99 -5.04
N SER A 53 2.88 6.47 -3.86
CA SER A 53 3.80 6.75 -2.76
C SER A 53 3.26 6.17 -1.45
N TRP A 54 4.17 5.65 -0.63
CA TRP A 54 3.86 5.05 0.66
C TRP A 54 4.54 5.87 1.75
N LEU A 55 3.74 6.51 2.59
CA LEU A 55 4.19 7.23 3.78
C LEU A 55 3.89 6.35 4.98
N VAL A 56 4.95 5.80 5.59
CA VAL A 56 4.84 4.78 6.63
C VAL A 56 5.66 5.22 7.83
N ASP A 57 5.06 5.22 9.02
CA ASP A 57 5.83 5.44 10.25
C ASP A 57 6.69 4.22 10.61
N GLU A 58 7.63 4.39 11.54
CA GLU A 58 8.54 3.32 11.93
C GLU A 58 7.80 2.10 12.51
N ALA A 59 6.70 2.33 13.24
CA ALA A 59 5.93 1.28 13.88
C ALA A 59 5.21 0.39 12.83
N ALA A 60 4.56 0.99 11.84
CA ALA A 60 3.93 0.28 10.73
C ALA A 60 4.96 -0.35 9.78
N GLY A 61 6.13 0.27 9.62
CA GLY A 61 7.22 -0.28 8.80
C GLY A 61 8.01 -1.41 9.47
N SER A 62 7.76 -1.69 10.75
CA SER A 62 8.61 -2.56 11.59
C SER A 62 8.82 -3.99 11.09
N MET A 63 7.92 -4.50 10.24
CA MET A 63 7.98 -5.86 9.69
C MET A 63 8.49 -5.92 8.23
N LEU A 64 8.75 -4.78 7.59
CA LEU A 64 9.24 -4.70 6.22
C LEU A 64 10.72 -5.07 6.13
N SER A 65 11.12 -5.65 4.99
CA SER A 65 12.52 -5.89 4.68
C SER A 65 13.28 -4.56 4.52
N LYS A 66 14.54 -4.54 4.96
CA LYS A 66 15.42 -3.34 4.89
C LYS A 66 15.64 -2.82 3.46
N ARG A 67 15.24 -3.57 2.43
CA ARG A 67 15.31 -3.15 1.03
C ARG A 67 14.23 -2.13 0.67
N ILE A 68 13.08 -2.16 1.35
CA ILE A 68 11.94 -1.25 1.09
C ILE A 68 12.07 0.05 1.88
N LEU A 69 12.80 0.05 3.01
CA LEU A 69 12.97 1.21 3.90
C LEU A 69 14.11 2.16 3.47
N LYS A 70 14.56 2.12 2.20
CA LYS A 70 15.65 2.95 1.69
C LYS A 70 15.14 4.10 0.83
#